data_AF-A0A7C1BPB8-F1
#
_entry.id   AF-A0A7C1BPB8-F1
#
_cell.length_a   1.000
_cell.length_b   1.000
_cell.length_c   1.000
_cell.angle_alpha   90.00
_cell.angle_beta   90.00
_cell.angle_gamma   90.00
#
_symmetry.space_group_name_H-M   'P 1'
#
loop_
_entity.id
_entity.type
_entity.pdbx_description
1 polymer ?
#
loop_
_entity_poly.entity_id
_entity_poly.type
_entity_poly.pdbx_seq_one_letter_code
_entity_poly.pdbx_strand_id
1 'polypeptide(L)'
;MNLFISQSHNNFETFYEDSLRWTLEFKKLCNTKFSGKIDLVDVGTVQVGKVKLNGKIEQSGLTPKGYRTLVIPSNNSQPFNWLNKDVNSNDLLIFSTQGDLKAISFDAFHNYIISIEENLFDEIMNQYKLINLGRKLDSSEKVIQSNRGFLIYIQTYLEMVFDQLRREPELIHSTSFLYSIQQGLPAKILSFLDGKELLVTDSRSRKRDIAIEKCKNYVAEHTLNDISLTRLTEISDVSERTIELAFLERYGLTPVAYINAIKFNEARNTILTPSNKELISDVAKRIGFNHMGQFSAGYKKLFGELPSETTLRLRNQKNREPDLMELS
;
A
#
# COMPACT_ATOMS: atom_id res chain seq x y z
N MET A 1 7.17 -3.47 -23.31
CA MET A 1 7.97 -4.62 -22.86
C MET A 1 7.11 -5.38 -21.87
N ASN A 2 6.97 -6.70 -22.04
CA ASN A 2 6.21 -7.52 -21.10
C ASN A 2 7.16 -7.99 -20.00
N LEU A 3 6.68 -7.99 -18.76
CA LEU A 3 7.51 -8.24 -17.59
C LEU A 3 6.77 -9.12 -16.59
N PHE A 4 7.52 -10.05 -15.99
CA PHE A 4 7.07 -10.84 -14.86
C PHE A 4 8.10 -10.71 -13.72
N ILE A 5 7.62 -10.38 -12.52
CA ILE A 5 8.40 -10.28 -11.28
C ILE A 5 7.81 -11.24 -10.26
N SER A 6 8.65 -11.97 -9.54
CA SER A 6 8.26 -12.79 -8.38
C SER A 6 9.37 -12.70 -7.34
N GLN A 7 9.22 -11.78 -6.39
CA GLN A 7 10.27 -11.43 -5.43
C GLN A 7 9.76 -11.47 -3.99
N SER A 8 10.69 -11.65 -3.06
CA SER A 8 10.45 -11.65 -1.61
C SER A 8 11.42 -10.72 -0.92
N HIS A 9 10.90 -9.89 -0.03
CA HIS A 9 11.61 -8.79 0.61
C HIS A 9 11.46 -8.89 2.12
N ASN A 10 12.54 -8.62 2.82
CA ASN A 10 12.54 -8.46 4.28
C ASN A 10 12.60 -6.98 4.69
N ASN A 11 12.59 -6.06 3.71
CA ASN A 11 12.63 -4.63 3.93
C ASN A 11 11.69 -3.89 2.97
N PHE A 12 11.08 -2.77 3.40
CA PHE A 12 10.06 -2.07 2.61
C PHE A 12 10.67 -1.34 1.41
N GLU A 13 11.89 -0.83 1.57
CA GLU A 13 12.61 -0.04 0.58
C GLU A 13 12.84 -0.86 -0.69
N THR A 14 13.21 -2.14 -0.58
CA THR A 14 13.37 -3.02 -1.75
C THR A 14 12.03 -3.56 -2.27
N PHE A 15 11.02 -3.67 -1.41
CA PHE A 15 9.67 -4.07 -1.84
C PHE A 15 9.04 -3.00 -2.75
N TYR A 16 9.29 -1.72 -2.46
CA TYR A 16 8.81 -0.59 -3.26
C TYR A 16 9.33 -0.63 -4.71
N GLU A 17 10.61 -0.95 -4.92
CA GLU A 17 11.25 -0.95 -6.24
C GLU A 17 10.56 -1.89 -7.23
N ASP A 18 10.00 -3.00 -6.73
CA ASP A 18 9.32 -4.02 -7.52
C ASP A 18 7.81 -3.76 -7.75
N SER A 19 7.27 -2.68 -7.19
CA SER A 19 5.83 -2.38 -7.26
C SER A 19 5.36 -1.77 -8.59
N LEU A 20 6.27 -1.52 -9.55
CA LEU A 20 6.11 -0.96 -10.91
C LEU A 20 4.86 -0.10 -11.18
N ARG A 21 5.05 1.14 -11.68
CA ARG A 21 3.99 2.15 -11.98
C ARG A 21 3.24 2.70 -10.76
N TRP A 22 3.26 2.00 -9.62
CA TRP A 22 2.74 2.52 -8.37
C TRP A 22 3.71 3.52 -7.75
N THR A 23 3.16 4.54 -7.10
CA THR A 23 3.93 5.40 -6.19
C THR A 23 3.50 5.02 -4.79
N LEU A 24 4.33 4.32 -4.04
CA LEU A 24 4.06 3.88 -2.67
C LEU A 24 5.02 4.49 -1.65
N GLU A 25 4.52 4.72 -0.44
CA GLU A 25 5.30 5.05 0.74
C GLU A 25 4.84 4.11 1.86
N PHE A 26 5.81 3.59 2.61
CA PHE A 26 5.56 2.69 3.73
C PHE A 26 6.08 3.31 5.01
N LYS A 27 5.25 3.34 6.06
CA LYS A 27 5.66 3.74 7.40
C LYS A 27 5.48 2.56 8.34
N LYS A 28 6.57 2.15 8.99
CA LYS A 28 6.56 1.08 9.98
C LYS A 28 5.91 1.56 11.27
N LEU A 29 4.84 0.90 11.71
CA LEU A 29 4.08 1.35 12.88
C LEU A 29 4.45 0.58 14.17
N CYS A 30 4.89 -0.67 14.07
CA CYS A 30 5.37 -1.43 15.22
C CYS A 30 6.59 -2.28 14.90
N ASN A 31 7.18 -2.90 15.92
CA ASN A 31 8.42 -3.64 15.83
C ASN A 31 8.29 -5.03 15.18
N THR A 32 7.17 -5.35 14.53
CA THR A 32 7.02 -6.62 13.81
C THR A 32 8.03 -6.71 12.68
N LYS A 33 8.55 -7.92 12.45
CA LYS A 33 9.47 -8.17 11.35
C LYS A 33 8.66 -8.08 10.04
N PHE A 34 9.07 -7.18 9.15
CA PHE A 34 8.45 -7.08 7.85
C PHE A 34 8.82 -8.28 6.99
N SER A 35 7.84 -8.79 6.25
CA SER A 35 8.09 -9.59 5.05
C SER A 35 7.07 -9.24 3.99
N GLY A 36 7.55 -8.99 2.79
CA GLY A 36 6.73 -8.71 1.61
C GLY A 36 7.00 -9.75 0.54
N LYS A 37 5.96 -10.22 -0.14
CA LYS A 37 6.07 -10.97 -1.38
C LYS A 37 5.24 -10.28 -2.45
N ILE A 38 5.82 -10.08 -3.62
CA ILE A 38 5.13 -9.56 -4.79
C ILE A 38 5.30 -10.55 -5.94
N ASP A 39 4.18 -10.96 -6.53
CA ASP A 39 4.14 -11.58 -7.86
C ASP A 39 3.43 -10.56 -8.77
N LEU A 40 4.06 -10.12 -9.87
CA LEU A 40 3.56 -9.04 -10.72
C LEU A 40 3.77 -9.35 -12.19
N VAL A 41 2.72 -9.16 -12.98
CA VAL A 41 2.71 -9.27 -14.44
C VAL A 41 2.36 -7.90 -15.01
N ASP A 42 3.19 -7.38 -15.90
CA ASP A 42 2.93 -6.15 -16.65
C ASP A 42 3.02 -6.44 -18.14
N VAL A 43 1.90 -6.28 -18.85
CA VAL A 43 1.79 -6.51 -20.29
C VAL A 43 1.41 -5.22 -21.03
N GLY A 44 1.82 -4.07 -20.48
CA GLY A 44 1.53 -2.76 -21.04
C GLY A 44 0.13 -2.28 -20.68
N THR A 45 -0.90 -2.79 -21.37
CA THR A 45 -2.29 -2.33 -21.21
C THR A 45 -2.97 -2.89 -19.95
N VAL A 46 -2.40 -3.94 -19.37
CA VAL A 46 -2.87 -4.56 -18.12
C VAL A 46 -1.69 -4.85 -17.21
N GLN A 47 -1.85 -4.53 -15.93
CA GLN A 47 -0.94 -4.94 -14.87
C GLN A 47 -1.72 -5.76 -13.84
N VAL A 48 -1.19 -6.93 -13.48
CA VAL A 48 -1.79 -7.83 -12.49
C VAL A 48 -0.77 -8.12 -11.40
N GLY A 49 -1.11 -7.80 -10.16
CA GLY A 49 -0.29 -8.01 -8.99
C GLY A 49 -0.93 -8.96 -7.99
N LYS A 50 -0.08 -9.66 -7.24
CA LYS A 50 -0.41 -10.38 -6.01
C LYS A 50 0.59 -9.96 -4.96
N VAL A 51 0.08 -9.35 -3.90
CA VAL A 51 0.89 -8.76 -2.83
C VAL A 51 0.54 -9.42 -1.51
N LYS A 52 1.56 -9.95 -0.83
CA LYS A 52 1.48 -10.44 0.55
C LYS A 52 2.40 -9.61 1.42
N LEU A 53 1.87 -8.99 2.47
CA LEU A 53 2.65 -8.27 3.46
C LEU A 53 2.38 -8.88 4.85
N ASN A 54 3.44 -9.00 5.63
CA ASN A 54 3.37 -9.21 7.07
C ASN A 54 4.07 -8.06 7.78
N GLY A 55 3.58 -7.73 8.95
CA GLY A 55 3.95 -6.56 9.70
C GLY A 55 2.88 -5.47 9.63
N LYS A 56 2.99 -4.53 10.56
CA LYS A 56 2.05 -3.44 10.72
C LYS A 56 2.58 -2.19 10.06
N ILE A 57 1.95 -1.81 8.97
CA ILE A 57 2.51 -0.83 8.04
C ILE A 57 1.39 0.08 7.61
N GLU A 58 1.64 1.39 7.69
CA GLU A 58 0.84 2.36 6.98
C GLU A 58 1.38 2.46 5.55
N GLN A 59 0.49 2.22 4.59
CA GLN A 59 0.76 2.30 3.16
C GLN A 59 0.05 3.54 2.62
N SER A 60 0.78 4.41 1.97
CA SER A 60 0.24 5.55 1.23
C SER A 60 0.74 5.58 -0.19
N GLY A 61 0.00 6.19 -1.11
CA GLY A 61 0.45 6.23 -2.49
C GLY A 61 -0.60 6.61 -3.51
N LEU A 62 -0.22 6.47 -4.78
CA LEU A 62 -1.07 6.67 -5.94
C LEU A 62 -1.08 5.41 -6.80
N THR A 63 -2.24 5.10 -7.36
CA THR A 63 -2.38 4.05 -8.37
C THR A 63 -1.64 4.41 -9.67
N PRO A 64 -1.39 3.42 -10.55
CA PRO A 64 -0.81 3.66 -11.87
C PRO A 64 -1.62 4.71 -12.65
N LYS A 65 -0.95 5.79 -13.06
CA LYS A 65 -1.58 6.87 -13.83
C LYS A 65 -2.10 6.36 -15.17
N GLY A 66 -3.37 6.66 -15.48
CA GLY A 66 -4.01 6.25 -16.73
C GLY A 66 -4.56 4.82 -16.71
N TYR A 67 -4.72 4.23 -15.52
CA TYR A 67 -5.33 2.92 -15.33
C TYR A 67 -6.52 3.02 -14.37
N ARG A 68 -7.54 2.18 -14.60
CA ARG A 68 -8.53 1.79 -13.59
C ARG A 68 -7.96 0.64 -12.78
N THR A 69 -7.90 0.79 -11.46
CA THR A 69 -7.39 -0.25 -10.57
C THR A 69 -8.52 -0.88 -9.74
N LEU A 70 -8.53 -2.21 -9.72
CA LEU A 70 -9.39 -3.05 -8.89
C LEU A 70 -8.51 -3.84 -7.92
N VAL A 71 -8.94 -3.94 -6.66
CA VAL A 71 -8.25 -4.77 -5.66
C VAL A 71 -9.20 -5.78 -5.05
N ILE A 72 -8.77 -7.03 -5.04
CA ILE A 72 -9.51 -8.18 -4.49
C ILE A 72 -8.71 -8.71 -3.30
N PRO A 73 -9.21 -8.56 -2.06
CA PRO A 73 -8.61 -9.21 -0.91
C PRO A 73 -8.70 -10.73 -1.03
N SER A 74 -7.62 -11.42 -0.68
CA SER A 74 -7.61 -12.88 -0.60
C SER A 74 -8.52 -13.37 0.52
N ASN A 75 -9.09 -14.57 0.35
CA ASN A 75 -9.83 -15.25 1.41
C ASN A 75 -9.08 -15.39 2.74
N ASN A 76 -7.75 -15.47 2.69
CA ASN A 76 -6.90 -15.62 3.87
C ASN A 76 -6.41 -14.27 4.42
N SER A 77 -6.79 -13.15 3.80
CA SER A 77 -6.42 -11.83 4.28
C SER A 77 -7.22 -11.50 5.53
N GLN A 78 -6.53 -10.98 6.55
CA GLN A 78 -7.22 -10.33 7.67
C GLN A 78 -7.99 -9.10 7.17
N PRO A 79 -9.11 -8.73 7.81
CA PRO A 79 -9.74 -7.45 7.57
C PRO A 79 -8.74 -6.31 7.78
N PHE A 80 -8.81 -5.33 6.90
CA PHE A 80 -7.98 -4.14 6.96
C PHE A 80 -8.83 -2.93 6.66
N ASN A 81 -8.24 -1.75 6.72
CA ASN A 81 -8.96 -0.54 6.43
C ASN A 81 -8.24 0.30 5.37
N TRP A 82 -9.02 0.75 4.39
CA TRP A 82 -8.60 1.54 3.24
C TRP A 82 -9.49 2.78 3.13
N LEU A 83 -8.89 3.97 3.09
CA LEU A 83 -9.59 5.27 3.07
C LEU A 83 -10.69 5.40 4.16
N ASN A 84 -10.43 4.85 5.33
CA ASN A 84 -11.36 4.80 6.48
C ASN A 84 -12.58 3.89 6.28
N LYS A 85 -12.57 3.04 5.26
CA LYS A 85 -13.56 1.99 5.03
C LYS A 85 -12.99 0.66 5.51
N ASP A 86 -13.77 -0.09 6.28
CA ASP A 86 -13.41 -1.44 6.69
C ASP A 86 -13.60 -2.39 5.49
N VAL A 87 -12.58 -3.22 5.25
CA VAL A 87 -12.48 -4.12 4.10
C VAL A 87 -12.27 -5.54 4.60
N ASN A 88 -13.01 -6.49 4.03
CA ASN A 88 -12.88 -7.91 4.27
C ASN A 88 -12.79 -8.72 2.95
N SER A 89 -12.64 -10.04 3.05
CA SER A 89 -12.46 -10.94 1.90
C SER A 89 -13.66 -11.11 0.98
N ASN A 90 -14.83 -10.53 1.31
CA ASN A 90 -16.00 -10.50 0.42
C ASN A 90 -16.13 -9.19 -0.36
N ASP A 91 -15.19 -8.26 -0.17
CA ASP A 91 -15.25 -6.95 -0.80
C ASP A 91 -14.39 -6.89 -2.08
N LEU A 92 -14.72 -5.93 -2.93
CA LEU A 92 -13.94 -5.48 -4.07
C LEU A 92 -13.69 -4.00 -3.90
N LEU A 93 -12.44 -3.57 -4.01
CA LEU A 93 -12.06 -2.17 -3.98
C LEU A 93 -11.93 -1.67 -5.42
N ILE A 94 -12.47 -0.50 -5.67
CA ILE A 94 -12.37 0.22 -6.94
C ILE A 94 -11.69 1.53 -6.67
N PHE A 95 -10.56 1.75 -7.34
CA PHE A 95 -9.84 3.01 -7.30
C PHE A 95 -10.30 3.90 -8.45
N SER A 96 -10.24 5.21 -8.23
CA SER A 96 -10.34 6.18 -9.32
C SER A 96 -9.09 6.12 -10.21
N THR A 97 -9.12 6.81 -11.36
CA THR A 97 -8.03 6.88 -12.36
C THR A 97 -6.69 7.39 -11.83
N GLN A 98 -6.71 8.06 -10.67
CA GLN A 98 -5.57 8.59 -9.95
C GLN A 98 -5.86 8.46 -8.45
N GLY A 99 -6.31 7.27 -8.04
CA GLY A 99 -6.84 7.07 -6.71
C GLY A 99 -5.76 7.10 -5.64
N ASP A 100 -6.14 7.66 -4.50
CA ASP A 100 -5.32 7.61 -3.29
C ASP A 100 -5.31 6.18 -2.73
N LEU A 101 -4.11 5.61 -2.58
CA LEU A 101 -3.90 4.50 -1.67
C LEU A 101 -3.63 5.06 -0.28
N LYS A 102 -4.49 4.74 0.69
CA LYS A 102 -4.22 4.93 2.12
C LYS A 102 -4.77 3.74 2.88
N ALA A 103 -3.88 2.83 3.29
CA ALA A 103 -4.25 1.59 3.93
C ALA A 103 -3.34 1.29 5.12
N ILE A 104 -3.86 0.54 6.09
CA ILE A 104 -3.04 -0.07 7.14
C ILE A 104 -3.06 -1.56 6.90
N SER A 105 -1.90 -2.14 6.59
CA SER A 105 -1.75 -3.59 6.56
C SER A 105 -1.32 -4.10 7.93
N PHE A 106 -1.82 -5.29 8.24
CA PHE A 106 -1.43 -6.11 9.38
C PHE A 106 -0.80 -7.41 8.89
N ASP A 107 -0.49 -8.33 9.81
CA ASP A 107 -0.06 -9.67 9.44
C ASP A 107 -1.08 -10.38 8.55
N ALA A 108 -0.57 -11.17 7.60
CA ALA A 108 -1.37 -11.84 6.57
C ALA A 108 -2.19 -10.88 5.68
N PHE A 109 -1.73 -9.65 5.43
CA PHE A 109 -2.31 -8.80 4.39
C PHE A 109 -2.04 -9.40 3.01
N HIS A 110 -3.09 -9.77 2.28
CA HIS A 110 -2.95 -10.47 1.00
C HIS A 110 -4.00 -10.00 -0.01
N ASN A 111 -3.53 -9.39 -1.10
CA ASN A 111 -4.42 -8.81 -2.11
C ASN A 111 -3.97 -9.17 -3.52
N TYR A 112 -4.96 -9.27 -4.41
CA TYR A 112 -4.77 -9.26 -5.85
C TYR A 112 -5.13 -7.88 -6.38
N ILE A 113 -4.35 -7.39 -7.33
CA ILE A 113 -4.45 -6.05 -7.89
C ILE A 113 -4.57 -6.22 -9.40
N ILE A 114 -5.57 -5.62 -10.02
CA ILE A 114 -5.72 -5.58 -11.48
C ILE A 114 -5.85 -4.13 -11.90
N SER A 115 -4.91 -3.65 -12.70
CA SER A 115 -4.92 -2.31 -13.29
C SER A 115 -5.09 -2.43 -14.80
N ILE A 116 -6.10 -1.76 -15.35
CA ILE A 116 -6.48 -1.80 -16.77
C ILE A 116 -6.34 -0.39 -17.33
N GLU A 117 -5.59 -0.23 -18.43
CA GLU A 117 -5.43 1.07 -19.09
C GLU A 117 -6.80 1.61 -19.54
N GLU A 118 -7.01 2.93 -19.40
CA GLU A 118 -8.29 3.59 -19.75
C GLU A 118 -8.78 3.26 -21.16
N ASN A 119 -7.90 3.31 -22.16
CA ASN A 119 -8.29 3.06 -23.56
C ASN A 119 -8.82 1.63 -23.74
N LEU A 120 -8.12 0.65 -23.17
CA LEU A 120 -8.53 -0.76 -23.19
C LEU A 120 -9.83 -0.97 -22.39
N PHE A 121 -9.96 -0.30 -21.24
CA PHE A 121 -11.18 -0.33 -20.44
C PHE A 121 -12.38 0.15 -21.28
N ASP A 122 -12.26 1.29 -21.95
CA ASP A 122 -13.30 1.87 -22.81
C ASP A 122 -13.60 0.98 -24.03
N GLU A 123 -12.58 0.41 -24.65
CA GLU A 123 -12.72 -0.56 -25.75
C GLU A 123 -13.58 -1.76 -25.32
N ILE A 124 -13.28 -2.37 -24.17
CA ILE A 124 -14.01 -3.53 -23.65
C ILE A 124 -15.44 -3.14 -23.26
N MET A 125 -15.61 -1.99 -22.61
CA MET A 125 -16.93 -1.46 -22.24
C MET A 125 -17.83 -1.32 -23.48
N ASN A 126 -17.28 -0.77 -24.58
CA ASN A 126 -17.99 -0.61 -25.84
C ASN A 126 -18.26 -1.94 -26.54
N GLN A 127 -17.24 -2.80 -26.65
CA GLN A 127 -17.34 -4.10 -27.31
C GLN A 127 -18.39 -5.00 -26.66
N TYR A 128 -18.44 -5.03 -25.34
CA TYR A 128 -19.37 -5.88 -24.57
C TYR A 128 -20.66 -5.16 -24.16
N LYS A 129 -20.84 -3.89 -24.55
CA LYS A 129 -22.03 -3.06 -24.26
C LYS A 129 -22.34 -2.96 -22.75
N LEU A 130 -21.32 -2.73 -21.94
CA LEU A 130 -21.38 -2.72 -20.47
C LEU A 130 -21.89 -1.36 -19.92
N ILE A 131 -23.17 -1.08 -20.13
CA ILE A 131 -23.76 0.25 -19.88
C ILE A 131 -23.97 0.59 -18.39
N ASN A 132 -24.01 -0.40 -17.51
CA ASN A 132 -24.29 -0.20 -16.08
C ASN A 132 -23.01 0.15 -15.31
N LEU A 133 -21.84 -0.21 -15.85
CA LEU A 133 -20.54 -0.01 -15.23
C LEU A 133 -20.09 1.45 -15.14
N GLY A 134 -20.45 2.29 -16.12
CA GLY A 134 -19.98 3.69 -16.15
C GLY A 134 -20.38 4.51 -14.92
N ARG A 135 -21.54 4.21 -14.31
CA ARG A 135 -21.97 4.82 -13.03
C ARG A 135 -21.31 4.18 -11.81
N LYS A 136 -20.90 2.92 -11.93
CA LYS A 136 -20.34 2.11 -10.84
C LYS A 136 -18.85 2.41 -10.64
N LEU A 137 -18.12 2.63 -11.73
CA LEU A 137 -16.68 2.93 -11.77
C LEU A 137 -16.43 4.42 -12.04
N ASP A 138 -17.20 5.29 -11.37
CA ASP A 138 -16.97 6.73 -11.43
C ASP A 138 -15.62 7.13 -10.80
N SER A 139 -15.34 8.42 -10.75
CA SER A 139 -14.06 8.96 -10.29
C SER A 139 -13.84 8.89 -8.77
N SER A 140 -14.57 8.05 -8.03
CA SER A 140 -14.44 7.93 -6.57
C SER A 140 -14.03 6.54 -6.12
N GLU A 141 -13.31 6.48 -4.99
CA GLU A 141 -12.88 5.23 -4.38
C GLU A 141 -14.04 4.52 -3.67
N LYS A 142 -14.28 3.26 -4.04
CA LYS A 142 -15.42 2.46 -3.55
C LYS A 142 -14.98 1.13 -2.99
N VAL A 143 -15.56 0.76 -1.85
CA VAL A 143 -15.59 -0.62 -1.37
C VAL A 143 -16.97 -1.15 -1.72
N ILE A 144 -17.00 -2.29 -2.41
CA ILE A 144 -18.23 -2.89 -2.91
C ILE A 144 -18.28 -4.33 -2.46
N GLN A 145 -19.39 -4.72 -1.83
CA GLN A 145 -19.62 -6.12 -1.54
C GLN A 145 -19.84 -6.89 -2.84
N SER A 146 -19.07 -7.94 -3.06
CA SER A 146 -19.12 -8.74 -4.29
C SER A 146 -19.59 -10.17 -4.03
N ASN A 147 -19.84 -10.91 -5.10
CA ASN A 147 -20.18 -12.31 -5.00
C ASN A 147 -18.94 -13.15 -4.65
N ARG A 148 -19.00 -13.87 -3.53
CA ARG A 148 -17.89 -14.69 -3.06
C ARG A 148 -17.41 -15.74 -4.07
N GLY A 149 -18.33 -16.35 -4.83
CA GLY A 149 -17.98 -17.33 -5.88
C GLY A 149 -17.18 -16.69 -7.02
N PHE A 150 -17.56 -15.49 -7.43
CA PHE A 150 -16.81 -14.71 -8.43
C PHE A 150 -15.42 -14.30 -7.91
N LEU A 151 -15.33 -13.79 -6.68
CA LEU A 151 -14.03 -13.44 -6.09
C LEU A 151 -13.11 -14.66 -6.02
N ILE A 152 -13.62 -15.81 -5.56
CA ILE A 152 -12.86 -17.07 -5.55
C ILE A 152 -12.42 -17.46 -6.96
N TYR A 153 -13.31 -17.37 -7.96
CA TYR A 153 -12.98 -17.69 -9.34
C TYR A 153 -11.81 -16.85 -9.87
N ILE A 154 -11.84 -15.53 -9.66
CA ILE A 154 -10.74 -14.64 -10.08
C ILE A 154 -9.47 -14.95 -9.29
N GLN A 155 -9.55 -15.12 -7.97
CA GLN A 155 -8.38 -15.47 -7.15
C GLN A 155 -7.72 -16.78 -7.62
N THR A 156 -8.51 -17.83 -7.88
CA THR A 156 -8.00 -19.10 -8.40
C THR A 156 -7.38 -18.95 -9.79
N TYR A 157 -8.02 -18.20 -10.69
CA TYR A 157 -7.45 -17.93 -12.00
C TYR A 157 -6.10 -17.23 -11.91
N LEU A 158 -5.99 -16.19 -11.06
CA LEU A 158 -4.75 -15.46 -10.87
C LEU A 158 -3.65 -16.33 -10.23
N GLU A 159 -4.00 -17.17 -9.26
CA GLU A 159 -3.05 -18.14 -8.69
C GLU A 159 -2.50 -19.08 -9.77
N MET A 160 -3.37 -19.59 -10.66
CA MET A 160 -2.94 -20.43 -11.78
C MET A 160 -1.99 -19.68 -12.73
N VAL A 161 -2.29 -18.43 -13.07
CA VAL A 161 -1.43 -17.58 -13.91
C VAL A 161 -0.04 -17.42 -13.27
N PHE A 162 0.03 -17.05 -12.00
CA PHE A 162 1.31 -16.85 -11.29
C PHE A 162 2.07 -18.16 -11.06
N ASP A 163 1.39 -19.28 -10.82
CA ASP A 163 2.03 -20.60 -10.73
C ASP A 163 2.62 -21.01 -12.07
N GLN A 164 1.91 -20.76 -13.18
CA GLN A 164 2.36 -21.12 -14.51
C GLN A 164 3.59 -20.29 -14.93
N LEU A 165 3.55 -18.96 -14.72
CA LEU A 165 4.69 -18.08 -15.02
C LEU A 165 5.93 -18.39 -14.18
N ARG A 166 5.77 -18.84 -12.93
CA ARG A 166 6.91 -19.29 -12.11
C ARG A 166 7.57 -20.55 -12.65
N ARG A 167 6.81 -21.44 -13.31
CA ARG A 167 7.34 -22.66 -13.92
C ARG A 167 7.91 -22.39 -15.32
N GLU A 168 7.25 -21.55 -16.09
CA GLU A 168 7.59 -21.22 -17.48
C GLU A 168 7.51 -19.69 -17.71
N PRO A 169 8.54 -18.92 -17.33
CA PRO A 169 8.53 -17.46 -17.47
C PRO A 169 8.34 -16.98 -18.91
N GLU A 170 8.82 -17.74 -19.90
CA GLU A 170 8.71 -17.44 -21.34
C GLU A 170 7.27 -17.31 -21.85
N LEU A 171 6.29 -17.81 -21.10
CA LEU A 171 4.87 -17.64 -21.42
C LEU A 171 4.45 -16.17 -21.50
N ILE A 172 5.19 -15.27 -20.84
CA ILE A 172 4.98 -13.82 -20.93
C ILE A 172 5.15 -13.26 -22.36
N HIS A 173 5.74 -14.04 -23.26
CA HIS A 173 5.91 -13.71 -24.68
C HIS A 173 4.89 -14.43 -25.60
N SER A 174 4.06 -15.32 -25.04
CA SER A 174 3.05 -16.05 -25.82
C SER A 174 1.85 -15.16 -26.15
N THR A 175 1.48 -15.10 -27.43
CA THR A 175 0.30 -14.34 -27.90
C THR A 175 -0.99 -14.78 -27.22
N SER A 176 -1.18 -16.08 -27.00
CA SER A 176 -2.40 -16.60 -26.35
C SER A 176 -2.46 -16.24 -24.87
N PHE A 177 -1.31 -16.27 -24.18
CA PHE A 177 -1.19 -15.82 -22.80
C PHE A 177 -1.50 -14.32 -22.69
N LEU A 178 -0.85 -13.49 -23.52
CA LEU A 178 -1.05 -12.05 -23.55
C LEU A 178 -2.50 -11.69 -23.83
N TYR A 179 -3.14 -12.32 -24.81
CA TYR A 179 -4.55 -12.12 -25.10
C TYR A 179 -5.45 -12.48 -23.90
N SER A 180 -5.11 -13.56 -23.17
CA SER A 180 -5.87 -13.95 -21.98
C SER A 180 -5.81 -12.92 -20.86
N ILE A 181 -4.66 -12.26 -20.67
CA ILE A 181 -4.46 -11.22 -19.65
C ILE A 181 -4.99 -9.85 -20.10
N GLN A 182 -4.74 -9.46 -21.35
CA GLN A 182 -5.11 -8.15 -21.87
C GLN A 182 -6.61 -8.06 -22.19
N GLN A 183 -7.21 -9.11 -22.75
CA GLN A 183 -8.61 -9.09 -23.19
C GLN A 183 -9.48 -9.98 -22.30
N GLY A 184 -9.06 -11.22 -22.11
CA GLY A 184 -9.88 -12.25 -21.43
C GLY A 184 -10.21 -11.91 -19.97
N LEU A 185 -9.20 -11.55 -19.17
CA LEU A 185 -9.36 -11.25 -17.75
C LEU A 185 -10.19 -9.97 -17.52
N PRO A 186 -9.84 -8.80 -18.09
CA PRO A 186 -10.66 -7.60 -18.00
C PRO A 186 -12.11 -7.82 -18.45
N ALA A 187 -12.34 -8.42 -19.62
CA ALA A 187 -13.69 -8.65 -20.12
C ALA A 187 -14.54 -9.49 -19.15
N LYS A 188 -13.97 -10.54 -18.55
CA LYS A 188 -14.66 -11.36 -17.54
C LYS A 188 -15.02 -10.55 -16.30
N ILE A 189 -14.08 -9.76 -15.77
CA ILE A 189 -14.31 -8.97 -14.56
C ILE A 189 -15.38 -7.90 -14.82
N LEU A 190 -15.22 -7.13 -15.89
CA LEU A 190 -16.14 -6.04 -16.21
C LEU A 190 -17.54 -6.57 -16.53
N SER A 191 -17.66 -7.62 -17.34
CA SER A 191 -18.97 -8.23 -17.62
C SER A 191 -19.68 -8.71 -16.36
N PHE A 192 -18.93 -9.27 -15.39
CA PHE A 192 -19.51 -9.69 -14.12
C PHE A 192 -20.04 -8.49 -13.32
N LEU A 193 -19.26 -7.42 -13.21
CA LEU A 193 -19.63 -6.21 -12.46
C LEU A 193 -20.79 -5.45 -13.10
N ASP A 194 -20.91 -5.47 -14.43
CA ASP A 194 -22.01 -4.84 -15.14
C ASP A 194 -23.36 -5.48 -14.77
N GLY A 195 -23.41 -6.81 -14.79
CA GLY A 195 -24.63 -7.60 -14.54
C GLY A 195 -25.08 -7.70 -13.09
N LYS A 196 -24.43 -7.00 -12.15
CA LYS A 196 -24.76 -7.04 -10.71
C LYS A 196 -25.09 -5.68 -10.15
N GLU A 197 -26.12 -5.60 -9.33
CA GLU A 197 -26.28 -4.45 -8.44
C GLU A 197 -25.14 -4.45 -7.43
N LEU A 198 -24.40 -3.34 -7.38
CA LEU A 198 -23.24 -3.20 -6.53
C LEU A 198 -23.67 -2.52 -5.24
N LEU A 199 -23.63 -3.27 -4.14
CA LEU A 199 -23.84 -2.71 -2.81
C LEU A 199 -22.56 -1.98 -2.41
N VAL A 200 -22.57 -0.66 -2.56
CA VAL A 200 -21.50 0.19 -2.07
C VAL A 200 -21.53 0.14 -0.55
N THR A 201 -20.43 -0.29 0.05
CA THR A 201 -20.26 -0.26 1.50
C THR A 201 -20.06 1.20 1.90
N ASP A 202 -21.16 1.87 2.21
CA ASP A 202 -21.13 3.25 2.66
C ASP A 202 -20.74 3.26 4.14
N SER A 203 -19.43 3.27 4.41
CA SER A 203 -18.95 3.53 5.77
C SER A 203 -19.21 5.01 6.05
N ARG A 204 -20.35 5.34 6.67
CA ARG A 204 -20.50 6.66 7.30
C ARG A 204 -19.26 6.89 8.16
N SER A 205 -18.43 7.86 7.78
CA SER A 205 -17.24 8.22 8.55
C SER A 205 -17.71 8.54 9.96
N ARG A 206 -17.40 7.67 10.92
CA ARG A 206 -17.82 7.87 12.32
C ARG A 206 -17.12 9.15 12.78
N LYS A 207 -17.70 9.87 13.76
CA LYS A 207 -17.03 11.04 14.37
C LYS A 207 -15.57 10.72 14.77
N ARG A 208 -15.30 9.47 15.16
CA ARG A 208 -13.97 8.95 15.45
C ARG A 208 -13.04 8.89 14.24
N ASP A 209 -13.51 8.49 13.06
CA ASP A 209 -12.71 8.41 11.84
C ASP A 209 -12.28 9.82 11.38
N ILE A 210 -13.20 10.78 11.45
CA ILE A 210 -12.91 12.20 11.17
C ILE A 210 -11.89 12.75 12.18
N ALA A 211 -12.07 12.45 13.47
CA ALA A 211 -11.13 12.86 14.52
C ALA A 211 -9.71 12.31 14.27
N ILE A 212 -9.60 11.03 13.91
CA ILE A 212 -8.31 10.42 13.56
C ILE A 212 -7.67 11.12 12.36
N GLU A 213 -8.40 11.37 11.28
CA GLU A 213 -7.83 12.01 10.09
C GLU A 213 -7.30 13.41 10.42
N LYS A 214 -8.04 14.20 11.19
CA LYS A 214 -7.57 15.51 11.67
C LYS A 214 -6.29 15.38 12.50
N CYS A 215 -6.24 14.43 13.44
CA CYS A 215 -5.04 14.16 14.23
C CYS A 215 -3.85 13.74 13.36
N LYS A 216 -4.07 12.82 12.41
CA LYS A 216 -3.03 12.31 11.50
C LYS A 216 -2.45 13.43 10.64
N ASN A 217 -3.30 14.25 10.03
CA ASN A 217 -2.87 15.38 9.22
C ASN A 217 -2.04 16.36 10.04
N TYR A 218 -2.49 16.69 11.25
CA TYR A 218 -1.72 17.53 12.16
C TYR A 218 -0.35 16.92 12.51
N VAL A 219 -0.30 15.62 12.83
CA VAL A 219 0.96 14.92 13.13
C VAL A 219 1.90 14.97 11.94
N ALA A 220 1.42 14.70 10.73
CA ALA A 220 2.23 14.74 9.52
C ALA A 220 2.84 16.13 9.27
N GLU A 221 2.02 17.18 9.37
CA GLU A 221 2.43 18.58 9.16
C GLU A 221 3.37 19.11 10.26
N HIS A 222 3.31 18.55 11.47
CA HIS A 222 4.04 19.04 12.64
C HIS A 222 5.01 18.00 13.22
N THR A 223 5.49 17.07 12.38
CA THR A 223 6.39 15.98 12.80
C THR A 223 7.64 16.49 13.53
N LEU A 224 8.09 17.71 13.23
CA LEU A 224 9.26 18.35 13.83
C LEU A 224 9.00 19.02 15.19
N ASN A 225 7.74 19.16 15.60
CA ASN A 225 7.35 19.85 16.83
C ASN A 225 7.02 18.84 17.94
N ASP A 226 6.94 19.34 19.18
CA ASP A 226 6.32 18.59 20.26
C ASP A 226 4.80 18.55 20.07
N ILE A 227 4.29 17.35 19.87
CA ILE A 227 2.86 17.10 19.67
C ILE A 227 2.30 16.56 20.98
N SER A 228 1.51 17.38 21.68
CA SER A 228 0.83 16.97 22.90
C SER A 228 -0.53 16.33 22.59
N LEU A 229 -0.97 15.42 23.46
CA LEU A 229 -2.30 14.81 23.36
C LEU A 229 -3.41 15.84 23.53
N THR A 230 -3.21 16.85 24.39
CA THR A 230 -4.09 18.02 24.52
C THR A 230 -4.31 18.71 23.18
N ARG A 231 -3.24 18.94 22.41
CA ARG A 231 -3.36 19.57 21.11
C ARG A 231 -4.18 18.74 20.12
N LEU A 232 -4.03 17.40 20.17
CA LEU A 232 -4.87 16.51 19.37
C LEU A 232 -6.34 16.59 19.76
N THR A 233 -6.67 16.70 21.05
CA THR A 233 -8.07 16.88 21.51
C THR A 233 -8.69 18.19 21.02
N GLU A 234 -7.94 19.30 21.05
CA GLU A 234 -8.40 20.60 20.54
C GLU A 234 -8.72 20.56 19.04
N ILE A 235 -7.86 19.92 18.25
CA ILE A 235 -8.00 19.89 16.79
C ILE A 235 -9.14 18.96 16.37
N SER A 236 -9.27 17.83 17.05
CA SER A 236 -10.23 16.79 16.68
C SER A 236 -11.62 16.98 17.28
N ASP A 237 -11.77 17.88 18.26
CA ASP A 237 -13.02 18.15 19.00
C ASP A 237 -13.61 16.89 19.65
N VAL A 238 -12.73 16.04 20.20
CA VAL A 238 -13.10 14.84 20.94
C VAL A 238 -12.24 14.66 22.19
N SER A 239 -12.76 13.92 23.17
CA SER A 239 -12.03 13.64 24.41
C SER A 239 -10.77 12.80 24.18
N GLU A 240 -9.81 12.91 25.08
CA GLU A 240 -8.59 12.09 25.10
C GLU A 240 -8.89 10.59 25.00
N ARG A 241 -9.85 10.09 25.80
CA ARG A 241 -10.31 8.69 25.75
C ARG A 241 -10.81 8.31 24.36
N THR A 242 -11.51 9.21 23.67
CA THR A 242 -12.00 8.97 22.31
C THR A 242 -10.83 8.86 21.34
N ILE A 243 -9.81 9.71 21.46
CA ILE A 243 -8.60 9.64 20.64
C ILE A 243 -7.87 8.31 20.88
N GLU A 244 -7.62 7.95 22.15
CA GLU A 244 -6.93 6.71 22.49
C GLU A 244 -7.62 5.48 21.89
N LEU A 245 -8.94 5.36 22.08
CA LEU A 245 -9.72 4.26 21.52
C LEU A 245 -9.68 4.27 19.99
N ALA A 246 -9.79 5.45 19.37
CA ALA A 246 -9.77 5.58 17.92
C ALA A 246 -8.41 5.16 17.34
N PHE A 247 -7.29 5.55 17.96
CA PHE A 247 -5.95 5.11 17.57
C PHE A 247 -5.73 3.60 17.79
N LEU A 248 -6.27 3.03 18.88
CA LEU A 248 -6.23 1.59 19.12
C LEU A 248 -7.07 0.81 18.11
N GLU A 249 -8.26 1.27 17.76
CA GLU A 249 -9.11 0.60 16.76
C GLU A 249 -8.47 0.68 15.36
N ARG A 250 -7.97 1.85 14.97
CA ARG A 250 -7.47 2.10 13.62
C ARG A 250 -6.05 1.59 13.42
N TYR A 251 -5.16 1.92 14.36
CA TYR A 251 -3.74 1.64 14.27
C TYR A 251 -3.28 0.68 15.34
N GLY A 252 -4.12 0.08 16.20
CA GLY A 252 -3.69 -0.81 17.30
C GLY A 252 -2.51 -0.28 18.11
N LEU A 253 -2.44 1.05 18.30
CA LEU A 253 -1.37 1.77 18.98
C LEU A 253 -2.00 2.88 19.82
N THR A 254 -1.29 3.32 20.86
CA THR A 254 -1.64 4.59 21.53
C THR A 254 -1.26 5.77 20.63
N PRO A 255 -1.87 6.96 20.82
CA PRO A 255 -1.52 8.15 20.03
C PRO A 255 -0.03 8.49 20.12
N VAL A 256 0.55 8.41 21.32
CA VAL A 256 1.99 8.66 21.54
C VAL A 256 2.86 7.64 20.81
N ALA A 257 2.49 6.36 20.82
CA ALA A 257 3.22 5.33 20.10
C ALA A 257 3.16 5.55 18.58
N TYR A 258 2.01 5.96 18.05
CA TYR A 258 1.86 6.34 16.65
C TYR A 258 2.73 7.55 16.28
N ILE A 259 2.66 8.65 17.04
CA ILE A 259 3.47 9.86 16.79
C ILE A 259 4.96 9.51 16.77
N ASN A 260 5.43 8.74 17.75
CA ASN A 260 6.82 8.32 17.81
C ASN A 260 7.19 7.44 16.61
N ALA A 261 6.31 6.54 16.17
CA ALA A 261 6.54 5.75 14.96
C ALA A 261 6.70 6.65 13.74
N ILE A 262 5.83 7.64 13.54
CA ILE A 262 5.94 8.61 12.43
C ILE A 262 7.26 9.39 12.51
N LYS A 263 7.63 9.93 13.68
CA LYS A 263 8.91 10.63 13.89
C LYS A 263 10.12 9.74 13.56
N PHE A 264 10.10 8.47 13.96
CA PHE A 264 11.20 7.54 13.65
C PHE A 264 11.27 7.18 12.16
N ASN A 265 10.14 7.06 11.46
CA ASN A 265 10.14 6.88 10.00
C ASN A 265 10.72 8.11 9.29
N GLU A 266 10.38 9.32 9.73
CA GLU A 266 10.96 10.57 9.21
C GLU A 266 12.49 10.63 9.42
N ALA A 267 12.95 10.23 10.61
CA ALA A 267 14.37 10.11 10.92
C ALA A 267 15.07 9.14 9.97
N ARG A 268 14.47 7.96 9.76
CA ARG A 268 15.01 6.93 8.88
C ARG A 268 15.07 7.42 7.43
N ASN A 269 14.01 8.04 6.92
CA ASN A 269 13.97 8.61 5.58
C ASN A 269 15.07 9.66 5.37
N THR A 270 15.28 10.54 6.36
CA THR A 270 16.39 11.50 6.35
C THR A 270 17.74 10.78 6.30
N ILE A 271 17.96 9.77 7.15
CA ILE A 271 19.23 9.02 7.19
C ILE A 271 19.49 8.27 5.89
N LEU A 272 18.45 7.68 5.28
CA LEU A 272 18.53 6.93 4.03
C LEU A 272 18.76 7.81 2.80
N THR A 273 18.48 9.12 2.89
CA THR A 273 18.64 10.05 1.78
C THR A 273 20.13 10.17 1.40
N PRO A 274 20.54 9.77 0.18
CA PRO A 274 21.96 9.68 -0.20
C PRO A 274 22.74 10.98 -0.12
N SER A 275 22.06 12.12 -0.25
CA SER A 275 22.62 13.48 -0.20
C SER A 275 22.62 14.09 1.22
N ASN A 276 22.05 13.38 2.21
CA ASN A 276 21.97 13.89 3.57
C ASN A 276 23.36 14.03 4.20
N LYS A 277 23.58 15.18 4.85
CA LYS A 277 24.82 15.51 5.59
C LYS A 277 24.57 15.79 7.07
N GLU A 278 23.32 15.73 7.53
CA GLU A 278 22.97 15.95 8.93
C GLU A 278 23.59 14.87 9.83
N LEU A 279 24.08 15.27 11.02
CA LEU A 279 24.47 14.30 12.03
C LEU A 279 23.23 13.62 12.59
N ILE A 280 23.35 12.35 12.98
CA ILE A 280 22.25 11.59 13.61
C ILE A 280 21.69 12.35 14.83
N SER A 281 22.53 13.05 15.58
CA SER A 281 22.12 13.89 16.71
C SER A 281 21.26 15.09 16.30
N ASP A 282 21.52 15.66 15.12
CA ASP A 282 20.77 16.81 14.62
C ASP A 282 19.41 16.36 14.09
N VAL A 283 19.37 15.23 13.38
CA VAL A 283 18.12 14.57 12.96
C VAL A 283 17.25 14.24 14.19
N ALA A 284 17.83 13.66 15.24
CA ALA A 284 17.12 13.33 16.46
C ALA A 284 16.52 14.57 17.15
N LYS A 285 17.29 15.65 17.27
CA LYS A 285 16.81 16.92 17.83
C LYS A 285 15.71 17.53 16.97
N ARG A 286 15.87 17.54 15.65
CA ARG A 286 14.94 18.13 14.68
C ARG A 286 13.55 17.50 14.72
N ILE A 287 13.46 16.20 14.98
CA ILE A 287 12.17 15.51 15.12
C ILE A 287 11.64 15.52 16.57
N GLY A 288 12.31 16.19 17.50
CA GLY A 288 11.87 16.39 18.89
C GLY A 288 12.42 15.41 19.94
N PHE A 289 13.54 14.71 19.69
CA PHE A 289 14.22 13.92 20.73
C PHE A 289 15.44 14.66 21.30
N ASN A 290 15.31 15.12 22.55
CA ASN A 290 16.39 15.81 23.27
C ASN A 290 17.44 14.86 23.88
N HIS A 291 17.09 13.57 24.05
CA HIS A 291 17.96 12.57 24.65
C HIS A 291 18.32 11.47 23.64
N MET A 292 19.60 11.42 23.27
CA MET A 292 20.10 10.46 22.27
C MET A 292 19.88 8.99 22.65
N GLY A 293 19.92 8.66 23.95
CA GLY A 293 19.61 7.31 24.42
C GLY A 293 18.17 6.90 24.15
N GLN A 294 17.20 7.80 24.38
CA GLN A 294 15.78 7.54 24.11
C GLN A 294 15.51 7.41 22.61
N PHE A 295 16.08 8.31 21.81
CA PHE A 295 16.01 8.24 20.35
C PHE A 295 16.56 6.90 19.83
N SER A 296 17.78 6.53 20.23
CA SER A 296 18.44 5.32 19.71
C SER A 296 17.72 4.05 20.14
N ALA A 297 17.23 4.00 21.39
CA ALA A 297 16.47 2.86 21.89
C ALA A 297 15.10 2.73 21.19
N GLY A 298 14.39 3.83 20.99
CA GLY A 298 13.10 3.85 20.29
C GLY A 298 13.24 3.49 18.80
N TYR A 299 14.25 4.05 18.13
CA TYR A 299 14.57 3.73 16.74
C TYR A 299 14.93 2.24 16.58
N LYS A 300 15.82 1.71 17.42
CA LYS A 300 16.17 0.28 17.41
C LYS A 300 14.97 -0.61 17.73
N LYS A 301 14.12 -0.21 18.66
CA LYS A 301 12.88 -0.94 18.96
C LYS A 301 12.00 -1.05 17.73
N LEU A 302 11.84 0.02 16.94
CA LEU A 302 10.97 0.03 15.77
C LEU A 302 11.60 -0.72 14.58
N PHE A 303 12.85 -0.43 14.24
CA PHE A 303 13.48 -0.91 13.00
C PHE A 303 14.35 -2.16 13.17
N GLY A 304 14.72 -2.52 14.40
CA GLY A 304 15.61 -3.64 14.68
C GLY A 304 17.11 -3.33 14.50
N GLU A 305 17.46 -2.12 14.07
CA GLU A 305 18.83 -1.64 13.91
C GLU A 305 19.01 -0.25 14.54
N LEU A 306 20.23 0.12 14.94
CA LEU A 306 20.58 1.46 15.39
C LEU A 306 20.63 2.45 14.21
N PRO A 307 20.43 3.76 14.44
CA PRO A 307 20.58 4.78 13.40
C PRO A 307 21.97 4.76 12.73
N SER A 308 23.03 4.47 13.51
CA SER A 308 24.40 4.33 13.02
C SER A 308 24.59 3.10 12.12
N GLU A 309 23.87 2.01 12.41
CA GLU A 309 23.88 0.79 11.60
C GLU A 309 23.19 1.04 10.26
N THR A 310 22.07 1.79 10.24
CA THR A 310 21.42 2.23 8.99
C THR A 310 22.39 3.02 8.10
N THR A 311 23.15 3.96 8.69
CA THR A 311 24.14 4.77 7.96
C THR A 311 25.28 3.92 7.40
N LEU A 312 25.79 2.97 8.20
CA LEU A 312 26.86 2.07 7.78
C LEU A 312 26.40 1.18 6.61
N ARG A 313 25.18 0.66 6.67
CA ARG A 313 24.57 -0.16 5.60
C ARG A 313 24.50 0.61 4.28
N LEU A 314 24.05 1.87 4.29
CA LEU A 314 24.02 2.73 3.10
C LEU A 314 25.40 2.95 2.48
N ARG A 315 26.41 3.22 3.33
CA ARG A 315 27.80 3.40 2.87
C ARG A 315 28.33 2.14 2.19
N ASN A 316 28.05 0.98 2.78
CA ASN A 316 28.47 -0.31 2.24
C ASN A 316 27.75 -0.67 0.93
N GLN A 317 26.50 -0.23 0.74
CA GLN A 317 25.77 -0.37 -0.52
C GLN A 317 26.39 0.51 -1.63
N LYS A 318 26.65 1.80 -1.34
CA LYS A 318 27.34 2.71 -2.28
C LYS A 318 28.72 2.22 -2.71
N ASN A 319 29.46 1.58 -1.81
CA ASN A 319 30.80 1.04 -2.12
C ASN A 319 30.76 -0.23 -2.99
N ARG A 320 29.59 -0.86 -3.19
CA ARG A 320 29.41 -2.06 -4.04
C ARG A 320 28.92 -1.73 -5.45
N GLU A 321 28.33 -0.56 -5.67
CA GLU A 321 27.86 -0.07 -6.97
C GLU A 321 28.90 0.63 -7.89
N PRO A 322 30.17 0.93 -7.54
CA PRO A 322 31.08 1.61 -8.46
C PRO A 322 31.42 0.80 -9.73
N ASP A 323 31.42 -0.53 -9.67
CA ASP A 323 31.87 -1.40 -10.77
C ASP A 323 30.85 -1.56 -11.91
N LEU A 324 29.61 -1.04 -11.78
CA LEU A 324 28.57 -1.16 -12.81
C LEU A 324 28.40 0.11 -13.67
N MET A 325 29.07 1.21 -13.33
CA MET A 325 29.04 2.46 -14.11
C MET A 325 30.25 2.66 -15.04
N GLU A 326 31.27 1.78 -15.01
CA GLU A 326 32.43 1.84 -15.91
C GLU A 326 32.32 0.94 -17.17
N LEU A 327 31.16 0.33 -17.43
CA LEU A 327 30.94 -0.52 -18.62
C LEU A 327 29.72 -0.12 -19.49
N SER A 328 29.34 1.15 -19.52
CA SER A 328 28.38 1.69 -20.50
C SER A 328 29.03 2.56 -21.55
#